data_AF-A0A1C5ENV0-F1
#
_entry.id   AF-A0A1C5ENV0-F1
#
_cell.length_a   1.000
_cell.length_b   1.000
_cell.length_c   1.000
_cell.angle_alpha   90.00
_cell.angle_beta   90.00
_cell.angle_gamma   90.00
#
_symmetry.space_group_name_H-M   'P 1'
#
loop_
_entity.id
_entity.type
_entity.pdbx_description
1 polymer ?
#
loop_
_entity_poly.entity_id
_entity_poly.type
_entity_poly.pdbx_seq_one_letter_code
_entity_poly.pdbx_strand_id
1 'polypeptide(L)'
;MNLFDAKAGFFQGKDAKGNWRVDSSRYDPRVWGYDYTETNGWGYAFSVPQDTRGLADLYGGRQQLADKLDQFFATPETASPEFVGSYGGVIHEMTEARDVRMGMLGQSNQVAHHVSYMYDAAGQPWKTQAAVRQILSRLYLGSEIGQGYHGDEDNGEQSGWFLFSALGFYPLVMGSGDYSIGSPLFKKATVHLENGRDLVVRAPGNSAKNVYVQSVTFNGRPWTSTSLPQSLLAKGGELTFTMGPRPSAWGSGKNAGPVSITQDDKVPAPRTDLLRGEGALFDNTSATDETFTSVDLPVSGSGKPVQYTLTSADHTTAPTGWTLQGSADGTTWRTLDHRSGEAFPWDRQTRAFTIAAPGSYAKYRLVLGGSATLAEVELLG
;
A
#
# COMPACT_ATOMS: atom_id res chain seq x y z
N MET A 1 2.22 6.76 -8.35
CA MET A 1 2.33 7.31 -9.73
C MET A 1 2.72 8.79 -9.73
N ASN A 2 1.85 9.71 -9.28
CA ASN A 2 2.07 11.16 -9.42
C ASN A 2 3.36 11.70 -8.78
N LEU A 3 3.84 11.03 -7.73
CA LEU A 3 5.04 11.38 -6.99
C LEU A 3 6.27 10.52 -7.35
N PHE A 4 6.16 9.60 -8.32
CA PHE A 4 7.30 8.81 -8.76
C PHE A 4 8.09 9.59 -9.82
N ASP A 5 9.31 10.00 -9.48
CA ASP A 5 10.23 10.61 -10.43
C ASP A 5 11.05 9.53 -11.12
N ALA A 6 10.64 9.16 -12.34
CA ALA A 6 11.31 8.14 -13.13
C ALA A 6 12.78 8.46 -13.46
N LYS A 7 13.18 9.74 -13.47
CA LYS A 7 14.58 10.14 -13.72
C LYS A 7 15.44 9.91 -12.47
N ALA A 8 14.91 10.20 -11.29
CA ALA A 8 15.58 9.90 -10.03
C ALA A 8 15.48 8.41 -9.65
N GLY A 9 14.41 7.74 -10.08
CA GLY A 9 14.08 6.36 -9.72
C GLY A 9 13.54 6.22 -8.29
N PHE A 10 12.89 7.25 -7.76
CA PHE A 10 12.35 7.31 -6.39
C PHE A 10 11.05 8.12 -6.33
N PHE A 11 10.30 7.92 -5.25
CA PHE A 11 9.20 8.83 -4.91
C PHE A 11 9.78 10.09 -4.29
N GLN A 12 9.29 11.27 -4.70
CA GLN A 12 9.65 12.55 -4.08
C GLN A 12 8.50 13.56 -4.18
N GLY A 13 8.52 14.58 -3.33
CA GLY A 13 7.46 15.58 -3.25
C GLY A 13 7.39 16.49 -4.48
N LYS A 14 6.19 17.04 -4.71
CA LYS A 14 5.94 18.11 -5.68
C LYS A 14 5.30 19.31 -4.99
N ASP A 15 5.61 20.50 -5.48
CA ASP A 15 4.87 21.71 -5.10
C ASP A 15 3.45 21.72 -5.71
N ALA A 16 2.63 22.68 -5.29
CA ALA A 16 1.26 22.84 -5.81
C ALA A 16 1.20 23.17 -7.32
N LYS A 17 2.31 23.56 -7.93
CA LYS A 17 2.44 23.79 -9.38
C LYS A 17 2.88 22.52 -10.13
N GLY A 18 3.14 21.43 -9.42
CA GLY A 18 3.58 20.15 -9.96
C GLY A 18 5.09 20.02 -10.19
N ASN A 19 5.91 20.99 -9.74
CA ASN A 19 7.37 20.90 -9.84
C ASN A 19 7.92 19.99 -8.75
N TRP A 20 8.93 19.16 -9.09
CA TRP A 20 9.65 18.36 -8.10
C TRP A 20 10.34 19.26 -7.07
N ARG A 21 10.31 18.85 -5.80
CA ARG A 21 11.01 19.58 -4.72
C ARG A 21 12.51 19.64 -4.97
N VAL A 22 13.10 18.55 -5.48
CA VAL A 22 14.50 18.47 -5.86
C VAL A 22 14.60 18.13 -7.33
N ASP A 23 15.48 18.82 -8.06
CA ASP A 23 15.78 18.43 -9.44
C ASP A 23 16.27 16.99 -9.49
N SER A 24 15.71 16.19 -10.41
CA SER A 24 15.98 14.75 -10.50
C SER A 24 17.46 14.40 -10.59
N SER A 25 18.28 15.24 -11.21
CA SER A 25 19.73 14.99 -11.37
C SER A 25 20.54 15.22 -10.09
N ARG A 26 19.94 15.89 -9.10
CA ARG A 26 20.55 16.23 -7.82
C ARG A 26 19.90 15.52 -6.63
N TYR A 27 18.90 14.69 -6.89
CA TYR A 27 18.18 13.96 -5.86
C TYR A 27 19.10 12.90 -5.23
N ASP A 28 19.26 12.96 -3.91
CA ASP A 28 19.94 11.93 -3.12
C ASP A 28 18.93 11.21 -2.21
N PRO A 29 18.64 9.92 -2.46
CA PRO A 29 17.64 9.16 -1.70
C PRO A 29 18.03 8.93 -0.24
N ARG A 30 19.27 9.25 0.17
CA ARG A 30 19.73 9.09 1.55
C ARG A 30 19.32 10.23 2.45
N VAL A 31 18.96 11.40 1.90
CA VAL A 31 18.56 12.57 2.70
C VAL A 31 17.22 12.30 3.38
N TRP A 32 17.23 12.36 4.71
CA TRP A 32 16.07 12.12 5.57
C TRP A 32 15.12 13.33 5.63
N GLY A 33 13.84 13.06 5.89
CA GLY A 33 12.85 14.11 6.10
C GLY A 33 12.34 14.77 4.82
N TYR A 34 11.83 16.00 4.96
CA TYR A 34 11.10 16.76 3.94
C TYR A 34 9.82 16.05 3.44
N ASP A 35 9.96 15.20 2.44
CA ASP A 35 8.84 14.48 1.79
C ASP A 35 8.51 13.18 2.51
N TYR A 36 9.41 12.75 3.41
CA TYR A 36 9.34 11.49 4.14
C TYR A 36 9.30 11.78 5.63
N THR A 37 8.60 10.94 6.37
CA THR A 37 8.60 10.95 7.83
C THR A 37 9.46 9.80 8.33
N GLU A 38 10.41 10.12 9.21
CA GLU A 38 11.27 9.17 9.95
C GLU A 38 12.02 8.18 9.05
N THR A 39 12.27 8.59 7.80
CA THR A 39 13.11 7.87 6.86
C THR A 39 13.53 8.80 5.71
N ASN A 40 13.98 8.22 4.61
CA ASN A 40 14.42 8.89 3.40
C ASN A 40 13.77 8.25 2.15
N GLY A 41 14.26 8.61 0.97
CA GLY A 41 13.74 8.11 -0.31
C GLY A 41 13.80 6.58 -0.44
N TRP A 42 14.77 5.93 0.22
CA TRP A 42 14.86 4.47 0.24
C TRP A 42 13.72 3.81 1.00
N GLY A 43 13.34 4.34 2.17
CA GLY A 43 12.21 3.81 2.95
C GLY A 43 10.89 3.87 2.18
N TYR A 44 10.65 4.96 1.44
CA TYR A 44 9.44 5.15 0.64
C TYR A 44 9.49 4.51 -0.75
N ALA A 45 10.64 3.99 -1.20
CA ALA A 45 10.80 3.38 -2.52
C ALA A 45 9.83 2.20 -2.76
N PHE A 46 9.30 1.60 -1.69
CA PHE A 46 8.44 0.42 -1.75
C PHE A 46 7.09 0.59 -1.07
N SER A 47 6.71 1.82 -0.67
CA SER A 47 5.47 2.10 0.10
C SER A 47 4.20 2.13 -0.78
N VAL A 48 4.01 1.08 -1.58
CA VAL A 48 2.81 0.84 -2.38
C VAL A 48 2.35 -0.63 -2.25
N PRO A 49 2.18 -1.16 -1.02
CA PRO A 49 1.83 -2.57 -0.82
C PRO A 49 0.48 -2.94 -1.45
N GLN A 50 -0.46 -2.01 -1.54
CA GLN A 50 -1.77 -2.22 -2.18
C GLN A 50 -1.68 -2.50 -3.68
N ASP A 51 -0.60 -2.11 -4.34
CA ASP A 51 -0.44 -2.30 -5.78
C ASP A 51 0.97 -2.81 -6.13
N THR A 52 1.31 -3.97 -5.60
CA THR A 52 2.63 -4.58 -5.76
C THR A 52 3.05 -4.81 -7.22
N ARG A 53 2.12 -5.19 -8.11
CA ARG A 53 2.38 -5.30 -9.57
C ARG A 53 2.58 -3.93 -10.20
N GLY A 54 1.72 -2.96 -9.85
CA GLY A 54 1.86 -1.59 -10.34
C GLY A 54 3.19 -0.95 -9.93
N LEU A 55 3.67 -1.22 -8.72
CA LEU A 55 5.00 -0.82 -8.27
C LEU A 55 6.11 -1.52 -9.06
N ALA A 56 5.97 -2.82 -9.33
CA ALA A 56 6.94 -3.53 -10.17
C ALA A 56 7.01 -2.89 -11.56
N ASP A 57 5.86 -2.64 -12.19
CA ASP A 57 5.79 -2.02 -13.52
C ASP A 57 6.33 -0.59 -13.53
N LEU A 58 6.13 0.17 -12.44
CA LEU A 58 6.76 1.48 -12.23
C LEU A 58 8.29 1.44 -12.32
N TYR A 59 8.91 0.38 -11.79
CA TYR A 59 10.35 0.16 -11.88
C TYR A 59 10.79 -0.48 -13.21
N GLY A 60 9.86 -0.88 -14.07
CA GLY A 60 10.14 -1.55 -15.35
C GLY A 60 9.90 -3.06 -15.35
N GLY A 61 9.30 -3.58 -14.28
CA GLY A 61 8.88 -4.98 -14.14
C GLY A 61 9.44 -5.66 -12.90
N ARG A 62 9.07 -6.93 -12.72
CA ARG A 62 9.44 -7.75 -11.54
C ARG A 62 10.95 -7.84 -11.31
N GLN A 63 11.74 -7.96 -12.38
CA GLN A 63 13.20 -8.04 -12.25
C GLN A 63 13.78 -6.71 -11.75
N GLN A 64 13.34 -5.58 -12.30
CA GLN A 64 13.83 -4.26 -11.89
C GLN A 64 13.42 -3.93 -10.45
N LEU A 65 12.23 -4.38 -10.00
CA LEU A 65 11.85 -4.32 -8.59
C LEU A 65 12.81 -5.15 -7.71
N ALA A 66 13.16 -6.37 -8.14
CA ALA A 66 14.14 -7.20 -7.41
C ALA A 66 15.52 -6.52 -7.35
N ASP A 67 15.98 -5.92 -8.45
CA ASP A 67 17.26 -5.23 -8.52
C ASP A 67 17.27 -3.98 -7.62
N LYS A 68 16.15 -3.25 -7.55
CA LYS A 68 15.97 -2.11 -6.64
C LYS A 68 16.00 -2.53 -5.17
N LEU A 69 15.36 -3.65 -4.83
CA LEU A 69 15.42 -4.24 -3.49
C LEU A 69 16.85 -4.70 -3.17
N ASP A 70 17.55 -5.35 -4.10
CA ASP A 70 18.95 -5.75 -3.92
C ASP A 70 19.82 -4.52 -3.63
N GLN A 71 19.61 -3.42 -4.37
CA GLN A 71 20.31 -2.16 -4.14
C GLN A 71 19.99 -1.57 -2.76
N PHE A 72 18.73 -1.62 -2.32
CA PHE A 72 18.31 -1.18 -0.99
C PHE A 72 19.02 -1.97 0.12
N PHE A 73 19.05 -3.30 0.04
CA PHE A 73 19.73 -4.15 1.02
C PHE A 73 21.27 -4.07 0.95
N ALA A 74 21.84 -3.66 -0.18
CA ALA A 74 23.28 -3.50 -0.37
C ALA A 74 23.81 -2.10 0.00
N THR A 75 22.96 -1.08 -0.01
CA THR A 75 23.36 0.31 0.29
C THR A 75 23.36 0.54 1.80
N PRO A 76 24.48 0.83 2.47
CA PRO A 76 24.50 1.00 3.92
C PRO A 76 23.83 2.30 4.39
N GLU A 77 22.93 2.23 5.38
CA GLU A 77 22.59 3.39 6.22
C GLU A 77 23.77 3.70 7.14
N THR A 78 24.09 4.99 7.28
CA THR A 78 25.30 5.48 7.96
C THR A 78 25.00 6.35 9.17
N ALA A 79 23.76 6.85 9.31
CA ALA A 79 23.39 7.89 10.27
C ALA A 79 24.31 9.13 10.19
N SER A 80 24.80 9.45 8.99
CA SER A 80 25.74 10.55 8.78
C SER A 80 25.05 11.91 8.93
N PRO A 81 25.64 12.87 9.66
CA PRO A 81 25.11 14.24 9.79
C PRO A 81 24.87 14.96 8.45
N GLU A 82 25.52 14.52 7.37
CA GLU A 82 25.33 15.10 6.03
C GLU A 82 23.96 14.79 5.41
N PHE A 83 23.27 13.75 5.90
CA PHE A 83 21.99 13.28 5.35
C PHE A 83 20.79 13.57 6.25
N VAL A 84 20.94 14.38 7.31
CA VAL A 84 19.87 14.64 8.29
C VAL A 84 18.67 15.42 7.72
N GLY A 85 18.86 16.06 6.56
CA GLY A 85 17.84 16.81 5.84
C GLY A 85 17.08 17.80 6.74
N SER A 86 15.76 17.61 6.88
CA SER A 86 14.91 18.55 7.60
C SER A 86 14.98 18.46 9.14
N TYR A 87 15.61 17.43 9.70
CA TYR A 87 15.59 17.17 11.15
C TYR A 87 16.59 18.01 11.96
N GLY A 88 17.53 18.71 11.31
CA GLY A 88 18.51 19.58 11.98
C GLY A 88 19.59 18.85 12.80
N GLY A 89 19.52 17.52 12.90
CA GLY A 89 20.47 16.66 13.59
C GLY A 89 20.15 15.18 13.36
N VAL A 90 21.05 14.30 13.81
CA VAL A 90 20.84 12.85 13.74
C VAL A 90 19.81 12.46 14.79
N ILE A 91 18.64 11.98 14.34
CA ILE A 91 17.58 11.43 15.21
C ILE A 91 17.87 9.96 15.56
N HIS A 92 17.15 9.40 16.52
CA HIS A 92 17.45 8.05 17.02
C HIS A 92 17.19 6.98 15.94
N GLU A 93 16.13 7.15 15.14
CA GLU A 93 15.74 6.25 14.05
C GLU A 93 16.84 6.08 13.00
N MET A 94 17.61 7.15 12.72
CA MET A 94 18.77 7.07 11.82
C MET A 94 19.85 6.14 12.40
N THR A 95 20.13 6.28 13.69
CA THR A 95 21.16 5.52 14.40
C THR A 95 20.74 4.04 14.51
N GLU A 96 19.48 3.80 14.84
CA GLU A 96 18.90 2.47 14.94
C GLU A 96 18.88 1.76 13.58
N ALA A 97 18.47 2.46 12.50
CA ALA A 97 18.48 1.92 11.14
C ALA A 97 19.90 1.54 10.67
N ARG A 98 20.92 2.35 10.98
CA ARG A 98 22.33 1.99 10.75
C ARG A 98 22.69 0.69 11.48
N ASP A 99 22.25 0.54 12.73
CA ASP A 99 22.63 -0.57 13.59
C ASP A 99 21.92 -1.89 13.28
N VAL A 100 20.83 -1.86 12.48
CA VAL A 100 20.24 -3.05 11.85
C VAL A 100 21.25 -3.78 10.97
N ARG A 101 22.13 -3.05 10.27
CA ARG A 101 23.17 -3.59 9.37
C ARG A 101 22.59 -4.54 8.32
N MET A 102 21.52 -4.10 7.64
CA MET A 102 20.90 -4.78 6.51
C MET A 102 20.63 -3.80 5.36
N GLY A 103 21.64 -2.97 5.05
CA GLY A 103 21.52 -1.92 4.04
C GLY A 103 20.72 -0.71 4.55
N MET A 104 19.77 -0.27 3.73
CA MET A 104 18.82 0.80 4.06
C MET A 104 17.59 0.32 4.83
N LEU A 105 17.54 -0.97 5.21
CA LEU A 105 16.45 -1.50 6.02
C LEU A 105 16.51 -0.96 7.46
N GLY A 106 15.76 0.11 7.71
CA GLY A 106 15.47 0.61 9.05
C GLY A 106 14.36 -0.19 9.75
N GLN A 107 14.58 -1.50 9.98
CA GLN A 107 13.60 -2.40 10.62
C GLN A 107 13.16 -1.93 12.02
N SER A 108 13.89 -0.99 12.63
CA SER A 108 13.53 -0.35 13.89
C SER A 108 12.29 0.55 13.79
N ASN A 109 11.82 0.87 12.58
CA ASN A 109 10.69 1.77 12.32
C ASN A 109 9.70 1.12 11.32
N GLN A 110 8.42 1.43 11.48
CA GLN A 110 7.26 0.86 10.78
C GLN A 110 7.37 0.95 9.26
N VAL A 111 7.96 2.03 8.72
CA VAL A 111 8.04 2.26 7.27
C VAL A 111 8.85 1.15 6.55
N ALA A 112 9.68 0.39 7.27
CA ALA A 112 10.50 -0.68 6.69
C ALA A 112 9.85 -2.08 6.75
N HIS A 113 8.83 -2.28 7.58
CA HIS A 113 8.36 -3.61 7.99
C HIS A 113 7.82 -4.47 6.84
N HIS A 114 7.28 -3.85 5.80
CA HIS A 114 6.77 -4.55 4.62
C HIS A 114 7.84 -4.83 3.56
N VAL A 115 8.97 -4.12 3.57
CA VAL A 115 9.92 -4.06 2.45
C VAL A 115 10.49 -5.44 2.10
N SER A 116 10.84 -6.26 3.10
CA SER A 116 11.38 -7.61 2.87
C SER A 116 10.40 -8.53 2.13
N TYR A 117 9.08 -8.35 2.33
CA TYR A 117 8.03 -9.10 1.65
C TYR A 117 7.80 -8.66 0.19
N MET A 118 8.33 -7.51 -0.22
CA MET A 118 8.19 -7.03 -1.60
C MET A 118 8.97 -7.87 -2.62
N TYR A 119 9.90 -8.72 -2.19
CA TYR A 119 10.52 -9.72 -3.06
C TYR A 119 9.50 -10.77 -3.56
N ASP A 120 8.40 -11.01 -2.83
CA ASP A 120 7.33 -11.90 -3.30
C ASP A 120 6.67 -11.32 -4.56
N ALA A 121 6.44 -10.00 -4.59
CA ALA A 121 5.95 -9.29 -5.77
C ALA A 121 6.94 -9.35 -6.94
N ALA A 122 8.24 -9.22 -6.63
CA ALA A 122 9.32 -9.37 -7.58
C ALA A 122 9.51 -10.82 -8.09
N GLY A 123 8.77 -11.80 -7.54
CA GLY A 123 8.85 -13.20 -7.94
C GLY A 123 10.07 -13.95 -7.44
N GLN A 124 10.71 -13.42 -6.40
CA GLN A 124 11.91 -14.00 -5.80
C GLN A 124 11.66 -14.29 -4.30
N PRO A 125 10.65 -15.09 -3.94
CA PRO A 125 10.26 -15.31 -2.55
C PRO A 125 11.36 -15.90 -1.67
N TRP A 126 12.36 -16.58 -2.26
CA TRP A 126 13.54 -17.03 -1.51
C TRP A 126 14.34 -15.88 -0.90
N LYS A 127 14.29 -14.67 -1.48
CA LYS A 127 14.91 -13.47 -0.89
C LYS A 127 14.09 -12.93 0.27
N THR A 128 12.75 -12.95 0.19
CA THR A 128 11.86 -12.70 1.35
C THR A 128 12.22 -13.63 2.50
N GLN A 129 12.30 -14.94 2.22
CA GLN A 129 12.60 -15.97 3.22
C GLN A 129 13.94 -15.73 3.91
N ALA A 130 15.00 -15.40 3.14
CA ALA A 130 16.31 -15.10 3.70
C ALA A 130 16.30 -13.84 4.57
N ALA A 131 15.72 -12.74 4.07
CA ALA A 131 15.67 -11.46 4.78
C ALA A 131 14.85 -11.56 6.07
N VAL A 132 13.63 -12.11 6.01
CA VAL A 132 12.75 -12.29 7.18
C VAL A 132 13.43 -13.16 8.23
N ARG A 133 14.09 -14.25 7.83
CA ARG A 133 14.80 -15.13 8.78
C ARG A 133 16.02 -14.46 9.41
N GLN A 134 16.73 -13.62 8.65
CA GLN A 134 17.82 -12.83 9.20
C GLN A 134 17.31 -11.82 10.24
N ILE A 135 16.22 -11.09 9.93
CA ILE A 135 15.57 -10.13 10.83
C ILE A 135 15.15 -10.82 12.14
N LEU A 136 14.33 -11.88 12.04
CA LEU A 136 13.85 -12.63 13.21
C LEU A 136 14.99 -13.18 14.08
N SER A 137 16.10 -13.60 13.46
CA SER A 137 17.23 -14.19 14.20
C SER A 137 18.17 -13.17 14.87
N ARG A 138 18.14 -11.90 14.46
CA ARG A 138 19.11 -10.89 14.89
C ARG A 138 18.50 -9.76 15.70
N LEU A 139 17.26 -9.38 15.40
CA LEU A 139 16.67 -8.13 15.89
C LEU A 139 15.61 -8.33 16.98
N TYR A 140 15.18 -9.59 17.20
CA TYR A 140 14.19 -9.98 18.20
C TYR A 140 14.79 -10.95 19.23
N LEU A 141 15.86 -10.50 19.89
CA LEU A 141 16.63 -11.29 20.87
C LEU A 141 16.20 -11.02 22.33
N GLY A 142 15.25 -10.11 22.54
CA GLY A 142 14.72 -9.79 23.86
C GLY A 142 15.78 -9.23 24.82
N SER A 143 15.83 -9.76 26.05
CA SER A 143 16.76 -9.30 27.08
C SER A 143 18.23 -9.60 26.78
N GLU A 144 18.54 -10.47 25.80
CA GLU A 144 19.93 -10.80 25.43
C GLU A 144 20.69 -9.60 24.85
N ILE A 145 19.99 -8.60 24.30
CA ILE A 145 20.58 -7.33 23.84
C ILE A 145 20.39 -6.18 24.83
N GLY A 146 19.86 -6.43 26.03
CA GLY A 146 19.70 -5.45 27.12
C GLY A 146 18.65 -4.35 26.89
N GLN A 147 18.04 -4.27 25.70
CA GLN A 147 17.08 -3.21 25.32
C GLN A 147 15.69 -3.73 24.94
N GLY A 148 15.50 -5.04 24.76
CA GLY A 148 14.19 -5.65 24.45
C GLY A 148 13.77 -5.54 22.99
N TYR A 149 13.91 -4.35 22.39
CA TYR A 149 13.65 -4.06 20.97
C TYR A 149 14.83 -3.29 20.35
N HIS A 150 14.86 -3.22 19.03
CA HIS A 150 15.91 -2.54 18.24
C HIS A 150 15.50 -1.13 17.78
N GLY A 151 14.34 -0.66 18.27
CA GLY A 151 13.71 0.63 18.05
C GLY A 151 12.47 0.73 18.93
N ASP A 152 11.58 1.68 18.64
CA ASP A 152 10.31 1.80 19.35
C ASP A 152 9.37 0.61 19.06
N GLU A 153 8.65 0.16 20.09
CA GLU A 153 7.75 -1.01 20.00
C GLU A 153 6.43 -0.67 19.31
N ASP A 154 6.01 0.60 19.45
CA ASP A 154 4.85 1.22 18.83
C ASP A 154 3.53 0.46 18.97
N ASN A 155 3.11 0.35 20.22
CA ASN A 155 1.75 -0.03 20.62
C ASN A 155 1.32 -1.41 20.10
N GLY A 156 2.27 -2.34 19.95
CA GLY A 156 2.02 -3.68 19.43
C GLY A 156 2.31 -3.87 17.94
N GLU A 157 2.69 -2.82 17.20
CA GLU A 157 2.99 -2.95 15.76
C GLU A 157 4.23 -3.83 15.54
N GLN A 158 5.34 -3.53 16.21
CA GLN A 158 6.59 -4.27 16.03
C GLN A 158 6.50 -5.70 16.58
N SER A 159 5.80 -5.87 17.71
CA SER A 159 5.45 -7.18 18.26
C SER A 159 4.55 -7.98 17.31
N GLY A 160 3.58 -7.32 16.68
CA GLY A 160 2.69 -7.90 15.68
C GLY A 160 3.46 -8.40 14.46
N TRP A 161 4.42 -7.61 13.96
CA TRP A 161 5.31 -8.03 12.88
C TRP A 161 6.06 -9.32 13.24
N PHE A 162 6.62 -9.41 14.45
CA PHE A 162 7.30 -10.63 14.92
C PHE A 162 6.37 -11.83 14.91
N LEU A 163 5.17 -11.72 15.49
CA LEU A 163 4.22 -12.83 15.59
C LEU A 163 3.83 -13.37 14.22
N PHE A 164 3.43 -12.49 13.30
CA PHE A 164 3.06 -12.86 11.94
C PHE A 164 4.25 -13.50 11.19
N SER A 165 5.40 -12.83 11.19
CA SER A 165 6.59 -13.32 10.51
C SER A 165 7.11 -14.65 11.07
N ALA A 166 7.01 -14.86 12.39
CA ALA A 166 7.37 -16.11 13.04
C ALA A 166 6.42 -17.27 12.71
N LEU A 167 5.12 -16.98 12.49
CA LEU A 167 4.15 -17.93 11.92
C LEU A 167 4.43 -18.23 10.44
N GLY A 168 5.21 -17.39 9.76
CA GLY A 168 5.63 -17.57 8.38
C GLY A 168 4.77 -16.85 7.36
N PHE A 169 3.90 -15.92 7.77
CA PHE A 169 3.11 -15.10 6.86
C PHE A 169 2.79 -13.72 7.47
N TYR A 170 2.69 -12.67 6.66
CA TYR A 170 2.55 -11.28 7.08
C TYR A 170 1.42 -10.57 6.31
N PRO A 171 0.60 -9.71 6.93
CA PRO A 171 -0.46 -8.98 6.24
C PRO A 171 0.11 -7.81 5.41
N LEU A 172 0.82 -8.14 4.32
CA LEU A 172 1.47 -7.16 3.44
C LEU A 172 0.48 -6.13 2.88
N VAL A 173 -0.67 -6.61 2.41
CA VAL A 173 -1.71 -5.77 1.80
C VAL A 173 -2.90 -5.64 2.73
N MET A 174 -2.82 -4.69 3.65
CA MET A 174 -3.89 -4.42 4.62
C MET A 174 -5.22 -4.15 3.90
N GLY A 175 -6.29 -4.78 4.40
CA GLY A 175 -7.64 -4.67 3.83
C GLY A 175 -7.94 -5.64 2.67
N SER A 176 -6.95 -6.35 2.13
CA SER A 176 -7.18 -7.31 1.03
C SER A 176 -7.83 -8.63 1.45
N GLY A 177 -7.65 -9.02 2.71
CA GLY A 177 -8.02 -10.36 3.20
C GLY A 177 -6.97 -11.45 2.91
N ASP A 178 -5.77 -11.09 2.46
CA ASP A 178 -4.68 -12.03 2.17
C ASP A 178 -3.42 -11.75 3.01
N TYR A 179 -2.67 -12.80 3.31
CA TYR A 179 -1.33 -12.74 3.92
C TYR A 179 -0.26 -13.13 2.90
N SER A 180 0.92 -12.51 2.94
CA SER A 180 2.09 -12.89 2.15
C SER A 180 2.99 -13.84 2.92
N ILE A 181 3.37 -14.96 2.30
CA ILE A 181 4.17 -16.02 2.92
C ILE A 181 5.65 -15.64 2.95
N GLY A 182 6.23 -15.62 4.15
CA GLY A 182 7.67 -15.49 4.37
C GLY A 182 8.33 -16.85 4.62
N SER A 183 9.00 -16.98 5.77
CA SER A 183 9.54 -18.26 6.25
C SER A 183 9.26 -18.43 7.75
N PRO A 184 8.58 -19.51 8.18
CA PRO A 184 8.22 -19.72 9.58
C PRO A 184 9.46 -19.87 10.47
N LEU A 185 9.37 -19.47 11.74
CA LEU A 185 10.48 -19.52 12.71
C LEU A 185 10.51 -20.84 13.49
N PHE A 186 9.35 -21.39 13.82
CA PHE A 186 9.21 -22.59 14.63
C PHE A 186 9.02 -23.85 13.77
N LYS A 187 9.30 -25.03 14.35
CA LYS A 187 8.98 -26.31 13.71
C LYS A 187 7.49 -26.63 13.72
N LYS A 188 6.77 -26.10 14.71
CA LYS A 188 5.32 -26.19 14.83
C LYS A 188 4.83 -24.99 15.64
N ALA A 189 3.76 -24.36 15.19
CA ALA A 189 2.97 -23.41 15.96
C ALA A 189 1.48 -23.76 15.80
N THR A 190 0.68 -23.53 16.83
CA THR A 190 -0.78 -23.68 16.77
C THR A 190 -1.40 -22.35 17.18
N VAL A 191 -2.29 -21.83 16.34
CA VAL A 191 -3.12 -20.65 16.62
C VAL A 191 -4.53 -21.15 16.92
N HIS A 192 -5.01 -20.86 18.12
CA HIS A 192 -6.39 -21.15 18.55
C HIS A 192 -7.29 -19.99 18.10
N LEU A 193 -8.20 -20.25 17.16
CA LEU A 193 -9.08 -19.26 16.59
C LEU A 193 -10.32 -19.06 17.47
N GLU A 194 -10.88 -17.85 17.46
CA GLU A 194 -12.08 -17.52 18.26
C GLU A 194 -13.30 -18.36 17.90
N ASN A 195 -13.36 -18.91 16.68
CA ASN A 195 -14.42 -19.82 16.25
C ASN A 195 -14.25 -21.28 16.75
N GLY A 196 -13.32 -21.51 17.69
CA GLY A 196 -13.06 -22.80 18.31
C GLY A 196 -12.26 -23.78 17.45
N ARG A 197 -11.69 -23.31 16.33
CA ARG A 197 -10.86 -24.12 15.43
C ARG A 197 -9.38 -23.82 15.64
N ASP A 198 -8.53 -24.75 15.24
CA ASP A 198 -7.07 -24.57 15.27
C ASP A 198 -6.53 -24.37 13.87
N LEU A 199 -5.62 -23.40 13.72
CA LEU A 199 -4.68 -23.33 12.61
C LEU A 199 -3.33 -23.85 13.08
N VAL A 200 -2.86 -24.94 12.49
CA VAL A 200 -1.56 -25.54 12.79
C VAL A 200 -0.58 -25.19 11.67
N VAL A 201 0.47 -24.45 12.01
CA VAL A 201 1.62 -24.20 11.13
C VAL A 201 2.69 -25.25 11.41
N ARG A 202 3.09 -26.05 10.42
CA ARG A 202 4.14 -27.07 10.56
C ARG A 202 5.29 -26.82 9.60
N ALA A 203 6.51 -26.87 10.13
CA ALA A 203 7.75 -26.79 9.37
C ALA A 203 8.80 -27.72 10.00
N PRO A 204 8.63 -29.06 9.98
CA PRO A 204 9.46 -29.99 10.76
C PRO A 204 10.95 -29.93 10.39
N GLY A 205 11.26 -29.60 9.13
CA GLY A 205 12.63 -29.41 8.63
C GLY A 205 13.25 -28.05 8.98
N ASN A 206 12.53 -27.15 9.64
CA ASN A 206 13.00 -25.80 9.97
C ASN A 206 14.22 -25.83 10.90
N SER A 207 15.23 -25.01 10.58
CA SER A 207 16.43 -24.80 11.37
C SER A 207 17.13 -23.50 10.97
N ALA A 208 18.22 -23.14 11.65
CA ALA A 208 19.06 -22.00 11.25
C ALA A 208 19.67 -22.16 9.84
N LYS A 209 19.77 -23.40 9.32
CA LYS A 209 20.24 -23.69 7.96
C LYS A 209 19.09 -23.78 6.96
N ASN A 210 17.97 -24.38 7.37
CA ASN A 210 16.84 -24.66 6.49
C ASN A 210 15.81 -23.53 6.57
N VAL A 211 16.14 -22.42 5.92
CA VAL A 211 15.33 -21.20 5.90
C VAL A 211 14.48 -21.06 4.64
N TYR A 212 14.70 -21.89 3.62
CA TYR A 212 14.01 -21.74 2.33
C TYR A 212 12.85 -22.71 2.19
N VAL A 213 11.70 -22.20 1.79
CA VAL A 213 10.50 -22.99 1.49
C VAL A 213 10.71 -23.75 0.18
N GLN A 214 10.52 -25.06 0.21
CA GLN A 214 10.61 -25.97 -0.93
C GLN A 214 9.22 -26.28 -1.51
N SER A 215 8.22 -26.39 -0.63
CA SER A 215 6.81 -26.55 -0.99
C SER A 215 5.93 -26.20 0.20
N VAL A 216 4.69 -25.81 -0.09
CA VAL A 216 3.65 -25.58 0.91
C VAL A 216 2.43 -26.43 0.58
N THR A 217 1.77 -26.95 1.61
CA THR A 217 0.45 -27.57 1.48
C THR A 217 -0.51 -27.02 2.52
N PHE A 218 -1.77 -26.86 2.15
CA PHE A 218 -2.86 -26.58 3.10
C PHE A 218 -3.81 -27.78 3.13
N ASN A 219 -3.96 -28.43 4.29
CA ASN A 219 -4.71 -29.68 4.46
C ASN A 219 -4.32 -30.74 3.42
N GLY A 220 -3.01 -30.90 3.18
CA GLY A 220 -2.44 -31.85 2.22
C GLY A 220 -2.56 -31.46 0.74
N ARG A 221 -3.23 -30.36 0.41
CA ARG A 221 -3.33 -29.86 -0.97
C ARG A 221 -2.17 -28.91 -1.29
N PRO A 222 -1.48 -29.06 -2.42
CA PRO A 222 -0.41 -28.15 -2.81
C PRO A 222 -0.86 -26.68 -2.85
N TRP A 223 -0.02 -25.80 -2.30
CA TRP A 223 -0.15 -24.35 -2.39
C TRP A 223 1.08 -23.78 -3.07
N THR A 224 0.89 -23.06 -4.17
CA THR A 224 1.98 -22.59 -5.04
C THR A 224 2.09 -21.07 -5.13
N SER A 225 1.23 -20.34 -4.40
CA SER A 225 1.22 -18.88 -4.31
C SER A 225 1.88 -18.42 -3.00
N THR A 226 2.49 -17.24 -2.99
CA THR A 226 2.92 -16.54 -1.78
C THR A 226 1.76 -15.80 -1.12
N SER A 227 0.67 -15.52 -1.84
CA SER A 227 -0.56 -15.00 -1.24
C SER A 227 -1.33 -16.12 -0.57
N LEU A 228 -1.87 -15.88 0.62
CA LEU A 228 -2.58 -16.85 1.46
C LEU A 228 -3.87 -16.22 2.00
N PRO A 229 -5.05 -16.60 1.48
CA PRO A 229 -6.31 -15.98 1.88
C PRO A 229 -6.65 -16.23 3.35
N GLN A 230 -7.00 -15.17 4.08
CA GLN A 230 -7.53 -15.25 5.45
C GLN A 230 -8.76 -16.16 5.51
N SER A 231 -9.62 -16.12 4.48
CA SER A 231 -10.84 -16.95 4.41
C SER A 231 -10.54 -18.46 4.38
N LEU A 232 -9.32 -18.84 3.99
CA LEU A 232 -8.82 -20.20 4.08
C LEU A 232 -8.35 -20.51 5.51
N LEU A 233 -7.55 -19.62 6.10
CA LEU A 233 -7.00 -19.79 7.45
C LEU A 233 -8.07 -19.79 8.54
N ALA A 234 -9.12 -18.98 8.40
CA ALA A 234 -10.24 -18.89 9.33
C ALA A 234 -11.02 -20.21 9.47
N LYS A 235 -10.88 -21.14 8.52
CA LYS A 235 -11.50 -22.48 8.58
C LYS A 235 -10.71 -23.46 9.45
N GLY A 236 -9.56 -23.04 9.98
CA GLY A 236 -8.60 -23.90 10.66
C GLY A 236 -7.95 -24.90 9.69
N GLY A 237 -7.23 -25.87 10.26
CA GLY A 237 -6.53 -26.91 9.50
C GLY A 237 -5.01 -26.79 9.63
N GLU A 238 -4.29 -27.38 8.70
CA GLU A 238 -2.84 -27.50 8.75
C GLU A 238 -2.17 -26.87 7.52
N LEU A 239 -1.32 -25.86 7.77
CA LEU A 239 -0.42 -25.24 6.82
C LEU A 239 0.98 -25.82 7.01
N THR A 240 1.42 -26.67 6.08
CA THR A 240 2.68 -27.41 6.17
C THR A 240 3.70 -26.90 5.16
N PHE A 241 4.86 -26.52 5.68
CA PHE A 241 6.04 -26.06 4.96
C PHE A 241 7.10 -27.17 4.91
N THR A 242 7.52 -27.52 3.70
CA THR A 242 8.75 -28.29 3.49
C THR A 242 9.91 -27.31 3.40
N MET A 243 10.85 -27.38 4.35
CA MET A 243 11.99 -26.45 4.43
C MET A 243 13.26 -27.08 3.88
N GLY A 244 14.16 -26.27 3.32
CA GLY A 244 15.44 -26.69 2.77
C GLY A 244 16.54 -25.63 2.91
N PRO A 245 17.82 -26.03 2.74
CA PRO A 245 18.97 -25.14 2.94
C PRO A 245 19.33 -24.26 1.74
N ARG A 246 18.63 -24.42 0.61
CA ARG A 246 18.86 -23.66 -0.62
C ARG A 246 17.55 -23.09 -1.17
N PRO A 247 17.61 -21.93 -1.87
CA PRO A 247 16.47 -21.41 -2.61
C PRO A 247 15.80 -22.46 -3.49
N SER A 248 14.48 -22.36 -3.64
CA SER A 248 13.68 -23.17 -4.56
C SER A 248 12.88 -22.26 -5.50
N ALA A 249 12.25 -22.84 -6.53
CA ALA A 249 11.38 -22.11 -7.44
C ALA A 249 9.94 -21.93 -6.90
N TRP A 250 9.63 -22.41 -5.69
CA TRP A 250 8.30 -22.28 -5.10
C TRP A 250 7.89 -20.80 -5.01
N GLY A 251 6.63 -20.50 -5.37
CA GLY A 251 6.09 -19.12 -5.30
C GLY A 251 6.59 -18.14 -6.37
N SER A 252 7.46 -18.56 -7.31
CA SER A 252 8.06 -17.65 -8.32
C SER A 252 7.21 -17.39 -9.57
N GLY A 253 6.11 -18.14 -9.73
CA GLY A 253 5.24 -18.07 -10.90
C GLY A 253 4.67 -16.67 -11.17
N LYS A 254 4.29 -16.39 -12.42
CA LYS A 254 3.75 -15.08 -12.85
C LYS A 254 2.58 -14.60 -12.00
N ASN A 255 1.69 -15.51 -11.61
CA ASN A 255 0.50 -15.24 -10.81
C ASN A 255 0.60 -15.79 -9.37
N ALA A 256 1.82 -16.04 -8.90
CA ALA A 256 2.07 -16.61 -7.57
C ALA A 256 2.44 -15.54 -6.53
N GLY A 257 2.52 -14.26 -6.91
CA GLY A 257 2.85 -13.18 -5.98
C GLY A 257 1.64 -12.72 -5.14
N PRO A 258 1.84 -11.70 -4.29
CA PRO A 258 0.77 -11.07 -3.52
C PRO A 258 -0.33 -10.49 -4.41
N VAL A 259 -1.48 -10.24 -3.80
CA VAL A 259 -2.56 -9.45 -4.42
C VAL A 259 -2.08 -8.04 -4.80
N SER A 260 -2.74 -7.45 -5.78
CA SER A 260 -2.44 -6.13 -6.33
C SER A 260 -3.71 -5.52 -6.89
N ILE A 261 -3.82 -4.18 -6.91
CA ILE A 261 -4.90 -3.49 -7.63
C ILE A 261 -4.74 -3.69 -9.14
N THR A 262 -3.56 -3.41 -9.67
CA THR A 262 -3.18 -3.62 -11.07
C THR A 262 -3.12 -5.11 -11.38
N GLN A 263 -3.75 -5.51 -12.50
CA GLN A 263 -3.89 -6.92 -12.90
C GLN A 263 -3.08 -7.27 -14.15
N ASP A 264 -2.70 -6.29 -14.96
CA ASP A 264 -1.83 -6.46 -16.12
C ASP A 264 -0.37 -6.09 -15.81
N ASP A 265 0.50 -6.15 -16.82
CA ASP A 265 1.93 -5.84 -16.72
C ASP A 265 2.18 -4.43 -17.30
N LYS A 266 1.41 -3.44 -16.84
CA LYS A 266 1.47 -2.06 -17.32
C LYS A 266 1.56 -1.10 -16.15
N VAL A 267 2.33 -0.04 -16.38
CA VAL A 267 2.40 1.09 -15.47
C VAL A 267 0.99 1.60 -15.16
N PRO A 268 0.57 1.65 -13.88
CA PRO A 268 -0.79 2.04 -13.52
C PRO A 268 -1.14 3.45 -14.01
N ALA A 269 -2.34 3.59 -14.58
CA ALA A 269 -2.93 4.87 -14.92
C ALA A 269 -4.16 5.08 -14.01
N PRO A 270 -3.97 5.59 -12.78
CA PRO A 270 -5.09 5.86 -11.89
C PRO A 270 -6.02 6.87 -12.53
N ARG A 271 -7.32 6.74 -12.26
CA ARG A 271 -8.32 7.72 -12.68
C ARG A 271 -7.96 9.08 -12.10
N THR A 272 -8.17 10.11 -12.88
CA THR A 272 -7.96 11.49 -12.44
C THR A 272 -9.29 12.20 -12.33
N ASP A 273 -9.37 13.17 -11.42
CA ASP A 273 -10.48 14.10 -11.45
C ASP A 273 -10.45 14.88 -12.77
N LEU A 274 -11.58 14.83 -13.48
CA LEU A 274 -11.82 15.47 -14.76
C LEU A 274 -12.31 16.91 -14.59
N LEU A 275 -12.69 17.32 -13.37
CA LEU A 275 -13.23 18.64 -13.09
C LEU A 275 -12.15 19.71 -13.04
N ARG A 276 -12.44 20.85 -13.67
CA ARG A 276 -11.59 22.04 -13.70
C ARG A 276 -12.47 23.25 -13.45
N GLY A 277 -12.67 23.57 -12.18
CA GLY A 277 -13.50 24.68 -11.74
C GLY A 277 -12.82 25.47 -10.63
N GLU A 278 -13.36 26.66 -10.37
CA GLU A 278 -13.06 27.43 -9.16
C GLU A 278 -14.27 27.34 -8.22
N GLY A 279 -14.04 27.52 -6.93
CA GLY A 279 -15.09 27.47 -5.92
C GLY A 279 -15.01 26.23 -5.04
N ALA A 280 -15.88 26.19 -4.02
CA ALA A 280 -15.72 25.29 -2.90
C ALA A 280 -15.70 23.81 -3.30
N LEU A 281 -16.57 23.43 -4.24
CA LEU A 281 -16.70 22.05 -4.68
C LEU A 281 -15.52 21.51 -5.50
N PHE A 282 -14.62 22.38 -5.96
CA PHE A 282 -13.55 22.05 -6.93
C PHE A 282 -12.14 22.46 -6.46
N ASP A 283 -12.00 22.94 -5.22
CA ASP A 283 -10.73 23.47 -4.71
C ASP A 283 -9.69 22.39 -4.32
N ASN A 284 -10.10 21.11 -4.30
CA ASN A 284 -9.29 19.95 -3.93
C ASN A 284 -8.74 19.99 -2.49
N THR A 285 -9.36 20.79 -1.61
CA THR A 285 -8.99 20.88 -0.20
C THR A 285 -10.04 20.30 0.72
N SER A 286 -11.28 20.15 0.24
CA SER A 286 -12.46 19.84 1.05
C SER A 286 -12.60 20.74 2.30
N ALA A 287 -11.96 21.91 2.34
CA ALA A 287 -11.95 22.81 3.50
C ALA A 287 -13.12 23.80 3.47
N THR A 288 -13.53 24.19 2.28
CA THR A 288 -14.70 25.04 2.05
C THR A 288 -15.92 24.17 1.70
N ASP A 289 -17.10 24.79 1.58
CA ASP A 289 -18.34 24.07 1.23
C ASP A 289 -19.35 24.98 0.52
N GLU A 290 -20.30 24.36 -0.17
CA GLU A 290 -21.35 25.05 -0.90
C GLU A 290 -22.69 24.33 -0.73
N THR A 291 -23.75 25.11 -0.52
CA THR A 291 -25.14 24.63 -0.48
C THR A 291 -25.81 24.87 -1.82
N PHE A 292 -26.33 23.82 -2.46
CA PHE A 292 -26.96 23.91 -3.76
C PHE A 292 -28.07 22.87 -3.94
N THR A 293 -28.87 23.04 -4.99
CA THR A 293 -29.86 22.04 -5.46
C THR A 293 -29.42 21.40 -6.78
N SER A 294 -28.72 22.15 -7.63
CA SER A 294 -28.08 21.67 -8.85
C SER A 294 -26.80 22.46 -9.08
N VAL A 295 -25.75 21.78 -9.52
CA VAL A 295 -24.48 22.42 -9.88
C VAL A 295 -23.93 21.85 -11.18
N ASP A 296 -23.42 22.72 -12.03
CA ASP A 296 -22.69 22.31 -13.23
C ASP A 296 -21.29 21.84 -12.82
N LEU A 297 -20.85 20.75 -13.44
CA LEU A 297 -19.57 20.11 -13.17
C LEU A 297 -18.62 20.41 -14.35
N PRO A 298 -17.73 21.42 -14.23
CA PRO A 298 -16.94 21.90 -15.35
C PRO A 298 -15.85 20.90 -15.69
N VAL A 299 -15.98 20.19 -16.81
CA VAL A 299 -14.95 19.29 -17.33
C VAL A 299 -14.08 19.98 -18.37
N SER A 300 -12.78 19.67 -18.39
CA SER A 300 -11.89 20.10 -19.48
C SER A 300 -12.03 19.19 -20.70
N GLY A 301 -12.96 19.52 -21.60
CA GLY A 301 -13.21 18.75 -22.84
C GLY A 301 -14.15 17.55 -22.64
N SER A 302 -14.02 16.54 -23.50
CA SER A 302 -14.85 15.33 -23.45
C SER A 302 -14.17 14.25 -22.61
N GLY A 303 -14.50 14.18 -21.32
CA GLY A 303 -14.12 13.06 -20.44
C GLY A 303 -15.12 11.92 -20.49
N LYS A 304 -14.79 10.74 -19.98
CA LYS A 304 -15.75 9.65 -19.70
C LYS A 304 -15.60 9.23 -18.23
N PRO A 305 -16.19 9.95 -17.28
CA PRO A 305 -16.13 9.55 -15.89
C PRO A 305 -16.80 8.19 -15.73
N VAL A 306 -16.20 7.35 -14.90
CA VAL A 306 -16.72 6.03 -14.53
C VAL A 306 -17.06 5.96 -13.05
N GLN A 307 -16.59 6.92 -12.26
CA GLN A 307 -16.86 7.07 -10.85
C GLN A 307 -16.95 8.56 -10.52
N TYR A 308 -17.63 8.90 -9.44
CA TYR A 308 -17.57 10.22 -8.85
C TYR A 308 -17.47 10.09 -7.34
N THR A 309 -16.91 11.11 -6.70
CA THR A 309 -16.89 11.23 -5.24
C THR A 309 -17.74 12.42 -4.83
N LEU A 310 -18.35 12.30 -3.65
CA LEU A 310 -18.99 13.42 -2.96
C LEU A 310 -18.41 13.45 -1.55
N THR A 311 -17.93 14.61 -1.11
CA THR A 311 -17.48 14.83 0.26
C THR A 311 -18.53 15.64 1.01
N SER A 312 -19.10 15.09 2.08
CA SER A 312 -20.05 15.84 2.93
C SER A 312 -19.35 17.05 3.56
N ALA A 313 -20.07 18.17 3.74
CA ALA A 313 -19.59 19.22 4.64
C ALA A 313 -19.88 18.83 6.10
N ASP A 314 -21.14 18.55 6.38
CA ASP A 314 -21.68 18.04 7.64
C ASP A 314 -22.64 16.89 7.34
N HIS A 315 -22.60 15.83 8.13
CA HIS A 315 -23.41 14.62 7.93
C HIS A 315 -24.93 14.87 7.93
N THR A 316 -25.40 15.89 8.65
CA THR A 316 -26.83 16.24 8.77
C THR A 316 -27.36 17.06 7.59
N THR A 317 -26.47 17.73 6.85
CA THR A 317 -26.82 18.55 5.68
C THR A 317 -26.42 17.92 4.35
N ALA A 318 -25.79 16.75 4.39
CA ALA A 318 -25.40 15.99 3.22
C ALA A 318 -26.60 15.50 2.40
N PRO A 319 -26.47 15.37 1.08
CA PRO A 319 -27.57 14.91 0.24
C PRO A 319 -27.91 13.44 0.51
N THR A 320 -29.20 13.12 0.50
CA THR A 320 -29.71 11.74 0.67
C THR A 320 -30.13 11.09 -0.65
N GLY A 321 -30.11 11.85 -1.75
CA GLY A 321 -30.38 11.38 -3.10
C GLY A 321 -30.04 12.43 -4.14
N TRP A 322 -29.66 11.98 -5.34
CA TRP A 322 -29.22 12.84 -6.44
C TRP A 322 -29.24 12.09 -7.78
N THR A 323 -29.10 12.85 -8.86
CA THR A 323 -28.96 12.37 -10.22
C THR A 323 -27.73 13.01 -10.85
N LEU A 324 -26.80 12.18 -11.32
CA LEU A 324 -25.69 12.63 -12.17
C LEU A 324 -26.15 12.61 -13.62
N GLN A 325 -25.97 13.72 -14.33
CA GLN A 325 -26.38 13.84 -15.72
C GLN A 325 -25.24 14.32 -16.62
N GLY A 326 -25.27 13.87 -17.86
CA GLY A 326 -24.36 14.31 -18.92
C GLY A 326 -25.13 14.91 -20.09
N SER A 327 -24.53 15.88 -20.78
CA SER A 327 -25.11 16.54 -21.95
C SER A 327 -24.05 16.91 -22.98
N ALA A 328 -24.37 16.71 -24.27
CA ALA A 328 -23.51 17.10 -25.37
C ALA A 328 -23.68 18.59 -25.75
N ASP A 329 -24.88 19.14 -25.56
CA ASP A 329 -25.28 20.49 -25.97
C ASP A 329 -25.53 21.43 -24.76
N GLY A 330 -25.83 20.87 -23.59
CA GLY A 330 -26.27 21.57 -22.37
C GLY A 330 -27.78 21.77 -22.27
N THR A 331 -28.54 21.29 -23.26
CA THR A 331 -30.00 21.39 -23.30
C THR A 331 -30.66 20.02 -23.14
N THR A 332 -30.07 18.99 -23.75
CA THR A 332 -30.55 17.61 -23.69
C THR A 332 -29.72 16.84 -22.67
N TRP A 333 -30.31 16.53 -21.53
CA TRP A 333 -29.62 15.85 -20.43
C TRP A 333 -29.97 14.37 -20.38
N ARG A 334 -28.94 13.53 -20.25
CA ARG A 334 -29.08 12.08 -20.04
C ARG A 334 -28.64 11.73 -18.63
N THR A 335 -29.47 10.98 -17.92
CA THR A 335 -29.11 10.42 -16.62
C THR A 335 -28.03 9.36 -16.79
N LEU A 336 -26.93 9.53 -16.06
CA LEU A 336 -25.79 8.60 -16.03
C LEU A 336 -25.83 7.75 -14.76
N ASP A 337 -26.29 8.33 -13.66
CA ASP A 337 -26.48 7.64 -12.39
C ASP A 337 -27.61 8.30 -11.60
N HIS A 338 -28.28 7.52 -10.76
CA HIS A 338 -29.31 7.99 -9.85
C HIS A 338 -29.16 7.28 -8.50
N ARG A 339 -29.19 8.04 -7.42
CA ARG A 339 -29.01 7.56 -6.04
C ARG A 339 -30.13 8.08 -5.16
N SER A 340 -30.53 7.27 -4.18
CA SER A 340 -31.58 7.58 -3.23
C SER A 340 -31.39 6.78 -1.94
N GLY A 341 -31.75 7.35 -0.80
CA GLY A 341 -31.60 6.68 0.50
C GLY A 341 -30.15 6.56 0.94
N GLU A 342 -29.29 7.43 0.43
CA GLU A 342 -27.88 7.50 0.82
C GLU A 342 -27.73 8.28 2.12
N ALA A 343 -26.67 7.99 2.87
CA ALA A 343 -26.32 8.71 4.09
C ALA A 343 -24.80 8.89 4.18
N PHE A 344 -24.37 9.92 4.87
CA PHE A 344 -22.97 10.15 5.23
C PHE A 344 -22.86 9.98 6.74
N PRO A 345 -22.26 8.90 7.27
CA PRO A 345 -22.17 8.73 8.72
C PRO A 345 -21.33 9.77 9.47
N TRP A 346 -20.44 10.51 8.78
CA TRP A 346 -19.51 11.44 9.40
C TRP A 346 -19.40 12.76 8.61
N ASP A 347 -18.99 13.82 9.32
CA ASP A 347 -18.63 15.10 8.72
C ASP A 347 -17.37 14.95 7.87
N ARG A 348 -17.24 15.75 6.81
CA ARG A 348 -16.09 15.71 5.88
C ARG A 348 -15.79 14.29 5.36
N GLN A 349 -16.82 13.47 5.18
CA GLN A 349 -16.69 12.12 4.66
C GLN A 349 -16.78 12.11 3.15
N THR A 350 -15.72 11.66 2.49
CA THR A 350 -15.74 11.32 1.06
C THR A 350 -16.36 9.95 0.84
N ARG A 351 -17.39 9.88 -0.01
CA ARG A 351 -17.97 8.64 -0.51
C ARG A 351 -17.80 8.54 -2.02
N ALA A 352 -17.41 7.36 -2.52
CA ALA A 352 -17.18 7.12 -3.93
C ALA A 352 -18.31 6.25 -4.54
N PHE A 353 -18.77 6.61 -5.74
CA PHE A 353 -19.92 6.00 -6.41
C PHE A 353 -19.60 5.64 -7.85
N THR A 354 -19.71 4.36 -8.21
CA THR A 354 -19.58 3.90 -9.61
C THR A 354 -20.77 4.41 -10.43
N ILE A 355 -20.51 5.03 -11.58
CA ILE A 355 -21.56 5.52 -12.48
C ILE A 355 -22.23 4.32 -13.17
N ALA A 356 -23.56 4.21 -13.05
CA ALA A 356 -24.30 3.08 -13.60
C ALA A 356 -24.24 2.99 -15.13
N ALA A 357 -24.34 4.14 -15.82
CA ALA A 357 -24.29 4.24 -17.28
C ALA A 357 -23.28 5.33 -17.72
N PRO A 358 -21.96 5.04 -17.64
CA PRO A 358 -20.94 6.02 -17.95
C PRO A 358 -20.93 6.37 -19.44
N GLY A 359 -20.85 7.67 -19.75
CA GLY A 359 -20.79 8.17 -21.11
C GLY A 359 -19.92 9.41 -21.22
N SER A 360 -19.49 9.71 -22.44
CA SER A 360 -18.68 10.90 -22.73
C SER A 360 -19.55 12.06 -23.18
N TYR A 361 -19.44 13.17 -22.48
CA TYR A 361 -20.23 14.38 -22.68
C TYR A 361 -19.36 15.62 -22.53
N ALA A 362 -19.79 16.73 -23.13
CA ALA A 362 -19.11 18.02 -23.00
C ALA A 362 -19.48 18.75 -21.70
N LYS A 363 -20.61 18.39 -21.09
CA LYS A 363 -21.13 18.99 -19.87
C LYS A 363 -21.65 17.90 -18.93
N TYR A 364 -21.40 18.08 -17.65
CA TYR A 364 -21.95 17.25 -16.58
C TYR A 364 -22.62 18.16 -15.56
N ARG A 365 -23.61 17.62 -14.85
CA ARG A 365 -24.20 18.30 -13.69
C ARG A 365 -24.66 17.29 -12.64
N LEU A 366 -24.67 17.74 -11.40
CA LEU A 366 -25.22 17.00 -10.28
C LEU A 366 -26.51 17.68 -9.82
N VAL A 367 -27.62 16.94 -9.83
CA VAL A 367 -28.94 17.44 -9.40
C VAL A 367 -29.36 16.70 -8.15
N LEU A 368 -29.47 17.40 -7.03
CA LEU A 368 -29.82 16.82 -5.73
C LEU A 368 -31.34 16.69 -5.58
N GLY A 369 -31.79 15.77 -4.73
CA GLY A 369 -33.22 15.59 -4.39
C GLY A 369 -33.82 16.75 -3.58
N GLY A 370 -32.98 17.64 -3.05
CA GLY A 370 -33.30 18.84 -2.28
C GLY A 370 -32.05 19.69 -2.08
N SER A 371 -32.18 20.84 -1.41
CA SER A 371 -31.02 21.66 -1.06
C SER A 371 -30.15 20.92 -0.04
N ALA A 372 -28.87 20.79 -0.32
CA ALA A 372 -27.91 20.12 0.55
C ALA A 372 -26.51 20.71 0.37
N THR A 373 -25.60 20.37 1.27
CA THR A 373 -24.26 20.98 1.34
C THR A 373 -23.18 19.93 1.11
N LEU A 374 -22.24 20.21 0.20
CA LEU A 374 -21.06 19.39 -0.03
C LEU A 374 -19.80 20.23 0.10
N ALA A 375 -18.72 19.57 0.52
CA ALA A 375 -17.38 20.12 0.58
C ALA A 375 -16.64 19.98 -0.76
N GLU A 376 -16.90 18.89 -1.49
CA GLU A 376 -16.16 18.57 -2.71
C GLU A 376 -16.95 17.60 -3.59
N VAL A 377 -16.74 17.72 -4.90
CA VAL A 377 -17.22 16.77 -5.91
C VAL A 377 -16.07 16.48 -6.86
N GLU A 378 -15.80 15.20 -7.15
CA GLU A 378 -14.85 14.82 -8.20
C GLU A 378 -15.53 13.93 -9.24
N LEU A 379 -15.15 14.06 -10.51
CA LEU A 379 -15.53 13.14 -11.59
C LEU A 379 -14.30 12.35 -12.03
N LEU A 380 -14.22 11.08 -11.66
CA LEU A 380 -13.06 10.23 -11.89
C LEU A 380 -13.20 9.45 -13.20
N GLY A 381 -12.25 9.64 -14.11
CA GLY A 381 -12.20 8.96 -15.41
C GLY A 381 -10.81 8.77 -15.99
#